data_AF-A0A959AZJ9-F1
#
_entry.id   AF-A0A959AZJ9-F1
#
_cell.length_a   1.000
_cell.length_b   1.000
_cell.length_c   1.000
_cell.angle_alpha   90.00
_cell.angle_beta   90.00
_cell.angle_gamma   90.00
#
_symmetry.space_group_name_H-M   'P 1'
#
loop_
_entity.id
_entity.type
_entity.pdbx_description
1 polymer ?
#
loop_
_entity_poly.entity_id
_entity_poly.type
_entity_poly.pdbx_seq_one_letter_code
_entity_poly.pdbx_strand_id
1 'polypeptide(L)'
;MTILHLKLKDLDEEFIRELQAEHHDEDAEVVIHVHSRPVGEILSEEAFWQIIGLLDWDQEGDDEAVVEPVVAHLAELPVALIYQFLDKLSEKLYLIDTRAHAENSGDNAYRPDARFSVDLFLYDRCCVVANGRQFFEDVIADPTLMPKDMSFEPLLYVASDAYQRKTGKPMEDYLPAYNYETFSNVEGWEET
;
A
#
# COMPACT_ATOMS: atom_id res chain seq x y z
N MET A 1 8.07 8.61 -16.78
CA MET A 1 8.51 7.42 -16.04
C MET A 1 7.62 6.28 -16.49
N THR A 2 8.19 5.29 -17.18
CA THR A 2 7.45 4.09 -17.62
C THR A 2 7.68 3.01 -16.56
N ILE A 3 6.61 2.46 -15.99
CA ILE A 3 6.69 1.34 -15.03
C ILE A 3 6.20 0.09 -15.76
N LEU A 4 7.04 -0.94 -15.79
CA LEU A 4 6.73 -2.23 -16.41
C LEU A 4 6.49 -3.26 -15.31
N HIS A 5 5.29 -3.83 -15.26
CA HIS A 5 4.96 -4.94 -14.35
C HIS A 5 5.07 -6.26 -15.11
N LEU A 6 6.12 -7.04 -14.81
CA LEU A 6 6.35 -8.34 -15.43
C LEU A 6 6.71 -9.38 -14.38
N LYS A 7 6.26 -10.63 -14.58
CA LYS A 7 6.70 -11.74 -13.74
C LYS A 7 8.15 -12.04 -14.08
N LEU A 8 8.96 -12.40 -13.08
CA LEU A 8 10.38 -12.71 -13.30
C LEU A 8 10.60 -13.81 -14.37
N LYS A 9 9.66 -14.76 -14.50
CA LYS A 9 9.72 -15.82 -15.52
C LYS A 9 9.51 -15.34 -16.96
N ASP A 10 8.95 -14.15 -17.13
CA ASP A 10 8.64 -13.52 -18.42
C ASP A 10 9.72 -12.48 -18.79
N LEU A 11 10.74 -12.28 -17.94
CA LEU A 11 11.93 -11.49 -18.26
C LEU A 11 12.92 -12.37 -19.04
N ASP A 12 12.91 -12.23 -20.36
CA ASP A 12 13.79 -12.98 -21.27
C ASP A 12 14.53 -12.08 -22.28
N GLU A 13 15.34 -12.70 -23.14
CA GLU A 13 16.13 -11.98 -24.15
C GLU A 13 15.26 -11.29 -25.20
N GLU A 14 14.07 -11.82 -25.51
CA GLU A 14 13.16 -11.26 -26.50
C GLU A 14 12.56 -9.97 -25.97
N PHE A 15 12.03 -10.00 -24.74
CA PHE A 15 11.50 -8.83 -24.06
C PHE A 15 12.53 -7.71 -23.93
N ILE A 16 13.78 -8.02 -23.56
CA ILE A 16 14.84 -7.01 -23.45
C ILE A 16 15.13 -6.36 -24.82
N ARG A 17 15.13 -7.13 -25.91
CA ARG A 17 15.33 -6.58 -27.25
C ARG A 17 14.18 -5.68 -27.68
N GLU A 18 12.95 -6.06 -27.38
CA GLU A 18 11.77 -5.25 -27.66
C GLU A 18 11.82 -3.94 -26.87
N LEU A 19 12.14 -4.01 -25.57
CA LEU A 19 12.29 -2.84 -24.72
C LEU A 19 13.35 -1.86 -25.25
N GLN A 20 14.49 -2.37 -25.69
CA GLN A 20 15.55 -1.58 -26.33
C GLN A 20 15.12 -0.98 -27.68
N ALA A 21 14.29 -1.70 -28.45
CA ALA A 21 13.81 -1.22 -29.74
C ALA A 21 12.76 -0.11 -29.60
N GLU A 22 11.96 -0.14 -28.53
CA GLU A 22 10.96 0.90 -28.24
C GLU A 22 11.59 2.18 -27.65
N HIS A 23 12.70 2.06 -26.93
CA HIS A 23 13.38 3.19 -26.28
C HIS A 23 14.72 3.52 -26.97
N HIS A 24 14.71 4.59 -27.78
CA HIS A 24 15.88 5.05 -28.54
C HIS A 24 16.79 6.04 -27.79
N ASP A 25 16.48 6.37 -26.54
CA ASP A 25 17.28 7.28 -25.73
C ASP A 25 18.46 6.52 -25.10
N GLU A 26 19.68 6.85 -25.52
CA GLU A 26 20.92 6.19 -25.06
C GLU A 26 21.23 6.49 -23.58
N ASP A 27 20.63 7.55 -23.02
CA ASP A 27 20.78 7.94 -21.62
C ASP A 27 19.67 7.35 -20.73
N ALA A 28 18.77 6.52 -21.28
CA ALA A 28 17.71 5.88 -20.51
C ALA A 28 18.25 4.85 -19.50
N GLU A 29 17.93 5.03 -18.22
CA GLU A 29 18.27 4.09 -17.15
C GLU A 29 17.12 3.09 -16.89
N VAL A 30 17.47 1.82 -16.68
CA VAL A 30 16.53 0.77 -16.26
C VAL A 30 16.82 0.39 -14.83
N VAL A 31 15.84 0.58 -13.94
CA VAL A 31 15.89 0.13 -12.55
C VAL A 31 14.99 -1.10 -12.39
N ILE A 32 15.57 -2.22 -11.96
CA ILE A 32 14.83 -3.48 -11.74
C ILE A 32 14.66 -3.69 -10.24
N HIS A 33 13.40 -3.69 -9.81
CA HIS A 33 13.01 -4.05 -8.45
C HIS A 33 12.44 -5.47 -8.43
N VAL A 34 13.08 -6.36 -7.68
CA VAL A 34 12.66 -7.76 -7.57
C VAL A 34 11.87 -7.96 -6.27
N HIS A 35 10.54 -8.04 -6.39
CA HIS A 35 9.66 -8.38 -5.28
C HIS A 35 9.73 -9.90 -5.04
N SER A 36 10.59 -10.32 -4.10
CA SER A 36 10.64 -11.70 -3.63
C SER A 36 9.58 -11.90 -2.55
N ARG A 37 8.77 -12.96 -2.65
CA ARG A 37 7.88 -13.33 -1.54
C ARG A 37 8.72 -13.64 -0.30
N PRO A 38 8.32 -13.18 0.91
CA PRO A 38 9.03 -13.50 2.14
C PRO A 38 9.21 -15.01 2.31
N VAL A 39 10.39 -15.41 2.76
CA VAL A 39 10.67 -16.81 3.13
C VAL A 39 9.96 -17.11 4.45
N GLY A 40 8.68 -17.47 4.36
CA GLY A 40 7.81 -17.81 5.48
C GLY A 40 7.05 -16.62 6.07
N GLU A 41 5.72 -16.76 6.16
CA GLU A 41 4.86 -15.85 6.91
C GLU A 41 5.11 -16.06 8.41
N ILE A 42 5.57 -15.02 9.10
CA ILE A 42 5.86 -14.99 10.54
C ILE A 42 4.85 -14.07 11.23
N LEU A 43 4.49 -12.95 10.62
CA LEU A 43 3.41 -12.09 11.11
C LEU A 43 2.08 -12.69 10.68
N SER A 44 1.24 -13.10 11.64
CA SER A 44 -0.11 -13.57 11.33
C SER A 44 -1.06 -12.40 11.01
N GLU A 45 -2.17 -12.68 10.31
CA GLU A 45 -3.26 -11.70 10.13
C GLU A 45 -3.75 -11.12 11.45
N GLU A 46 -3.96 -11.96 12.46
CA GLU A 46 -4.42 -11.53 13.78
C GLU A 46 -3.43 -10.55 14.43
N ALA A 47 -2.13 -10.83 14.33
CA ALA A 47 -1.09 -9.95 14.86
C ALA A 47 -1.04 -8.61 14.11
N PHE A 48 -1.23 -8.61 12.79
CA PHE A 48 -1.32 -7.37 12.01
C PHE A 48 -2.47 -6.49 12.51
N TRP A 49 -3.67 -7.04 12.67
CA TRP A 49 -4.82 -6.29 13.15
C TRP A 49 -4.69 -5.85 14.62
N GLN A 50 -4.02 -6.65 15.47
CA GLN A 50 -3.68 -6.22 16.83
C GLN A 50 -2.74 -5.02 16.85
N ILE A 51 -1.78 -4.95 15.93
CA ILE A 51 -0.89 -3.79 15.77
C ILE A 51 -1.67 -2.57 15.28
N ILE A 52 -2.54 -2.71 14.27
CA ILE A 52 -3.43 -1.63 13.81
C ILE A 52 -4.31 -1.12 14.96
N GLY A 53 -4.81 -2.02 15.82
CA GLY A 53 -5.61 -1.66 16.99
C GLY A 53 -4.87 -0.87 18.08
N LEU A 54 -3.57 -0.61 17.93
CA LEU A 54 -2.81 0.27 18.82
C LEU A 54 -2.95 1.76 18.47
N LEU A 55 -3.52 2.12 17.32
CA LEU A 55 -3.76 3.52 16.95
C LEU A 55 -4.54 4.24 18.07
N ASP A 56 -3.98 5.35 18.57
CA ASP A 56 -4.54 6.10 19.70
C ASP A 56 -5.51 7.17 19.22
N TRP A 57 -6.74 6.75 18.91
CA TRP A 57 -7.80 7.65 18.47
C TRP A 57 -8.27 8.64 19.56
N ASP A 58 -7.84 8.51 20.83
CA ASP A 58 -8.06 9.57 21.82
C ASP A 58 -7.23 10.83 21.51
N GLN A 59 -6.24 10.73 20.61
CA GLN A 59 -5.42 11.85 20.10
C GLN A 59 -5.89 12.40 18.74
N GLU A 60 -7.15 12.15 18.36
CA GLU A 60 -7.70 12.65 17.08
C GLU A 60 -7.40 14.15 16.88
N GLY A 61 -6.87 14.49 15.70
CA GLY A 61 -6.39 15.84 15.37
C GLY A 61 -4.87 16.03 15.51
N ASP A 62 -4.17 15.06 16.08
CA ASP A 62 -2.72 14.95 16.09
C ASP A 62 -2.30 13.59 15.51
N ASP A 63 -2.14 13.55 14.19
CA ASP A 63 -1.81 12.33 13.44
C ASP A 63 -0.52 11.65 13.94
N GLU A 64 0.49 12.42 14.35
CA GLU A 64 1.74 11.88 14.89
C GLU A 64 1.47 11.14 16.21
N ALA A 65 0.65 11.73 17.09
CA ALA A 65 0.27 11.12 18.36
C ALA A 65 -0.62 9.87 18.16
N VAL A 66 -1.52 9.87 17.18
CA VAL A 66 -2.38 8.71 16.87
C VAL A 66 -1.55 7.49 16.43
N VAL A 67 -0.53 7.69 15.57
CA VAL A 67 0.27 6.57 15.05
C VAL A 67 1.43 6.14 15.96
N GLU A 68 1.85 6.99 16.88
CA GLU A 68 3.01 6.76 17.75
C GLU A 68 3.01 5.39 18.46
N PRO A 69 1.90 4.87 19.02
CA PRO A 69 1.91 3.56 19.66
C PRO A 69 2.22 2.41 18.69
N VAL A 70 1.75 2.51 17.44
CA VAL A 70 2.04 1.54 16.36
C VAL A 70 3.53 1.58 16.03
N VAL A 71 4.08 2.78 15.82
CA VAL A 71 5.50 2.98 15.50
C VAL A 71 6.40 2.47 16.62
N ALA A 72 6.08 2.81 17.87
CA ALA A 72 6.81 2.35 19.05
C ALA A 72 6.78 0.82 19.18
N HIS A 73 5.61 0.20 19.00
CA HIS A 73 5.50 -1.25 19.06
C HIS A 73 6.31 -1.95 17.95
N LEU A 74 6.17 -1.50 16.70
CA LEU A 74 6.90 -2.07 15.57
C LEU A 74 8.42 -1.93 15.73
N ALA A 75 8.91 -0.83 16.30
CA ALA A 75 10.34 -0.60 16.50
C ALA A 75 10.99 -1.61 17.48
N GLU A 76 10.22 -2.18 18.41
CA GLU A 76 10.67 -3.23 19.32
C GLU A 76 10.74 -4.61 18.65
N LEU A 77 9.95 -4.85 17.59
CA LEU A 77 9.93 -6.12 16.87
C LEU A 77 11.19 -6.34 16.02
N PRO A 78 11.55 -7.59 15.66
CA PRO A 78 12.57 -7.86 14.66
C PRO A 78 12.27 -7.16 13.33
N VAL A 79 13.30 -6.71 12.61
CA VAL A 79 13.17 -6.03 11.30
C VAL A 79 12.29 -6.82 10.32
N ALA A 80 12.41 -8.15 10.32
CA ALA A 80 11.59 -9.02 9.47
C ALA A 80 10.07 -8.88 9.73
N LEU A 81 9.64 -8.56 10.95
CA LEU A 81 8.23 -8.32 11.25
C LEU A 81 7.78 -6.91 10.85
N ILE A 82 8.67 -5.91 10.84
CA ILE A 82 8.37 -4.58 10.28
C ILE A 82 8.13 -4.70 8.77
N TYR A 83 8.98 -5.46 8.09
CA TYR A 83 8.84 -5.79 6.68
C TYR A 83 7.52 -6.52 6.38
N GLN A 84 7.19 -7.55 7.16
CA GLN A 84 5.92 -8.27 6.96
C GLN A 84 4.69 -7.46 7.36
N PHE A 85 4.81 -6.51 8.30
CA PHE A 85 3.74 -5.56 8.57
C PHE A 85 3.46 -4.69 7.34
N LEU A 86 4.51 -4.15 6.72
CA LEU A 86 4.39 -3.37 5.48
C LEU A 86 3.82 -4.22 4.33
N ASP A 87 4.25 -5.48 4.19
CA ASP A 87 3.66 -6.38 3.19
C ASP A 87 2.16 -6.58 3.39
N LYS A 88 1.72 -6.79 4.63
CA LYS A 88 0.29 -6.97 4.94
C LYS A 88 -0.51 -5.70 4.73
N LEU A 89 0.03 -4.55 5.16
CA LEU A 89 -0.58 -3.26 4.87
C LEU A 89 -0.75 -3.07 3.36
N SER A 90 0.30 -3.35 2.59
CA SER A 90 0.27 -3.22 1.14
C SER A 90 -0.77 -4.12 0.48
N GLU A 91 -0.93 -5.35 0.98
CA GLU A 91 -1.97 -6.28 0.54
C GLU A 91 -3.36 -5.69 0.79
N LYS A 92 -3.63 -5.16 1.99
CA LYS A 92 -4.95 -4.62 2.34
C LYS A 92 -5.30 -3.41 1.47
N LEU A 93 -4.33 -2.52 1.25
CA LEU A 93 -4.50 -1.36 0.37
C LEU A 93 -4.71 -1.77 -1.10
N TYR A 94 -3.97 -2.79 -1.56
CA TYR A 94 -4.14 -3.35 -2.90
C TYR A 94 -5.52 -3.98 -3.12
N LEU A 95 -6.05 -4.69 -2.11
CA LEU A 95 -7.38 -5.33 -2.21
C LEU A 95 -8.53 -4.33 -2.36
N ILE A 96 -8.39 -3.11 -1.83
CA ILE A 96 -9.38 -2.03 -1.97
C ILE A 96 -9.12 -1.19 -3.24
N ASP A 97 -7.98 -1.36 -3.92
CA ASP A 97 -7.67 -0.68 -5.19
C ASP A 97 -8.55 -1.23 -6.32
N THR A 98 -9.83 -0.88 -6.34
CA THR A 98 -10.76 -1.31 -7.37
C THR A 98 -11.63 -0.16 -7.81
N ARG A 99 -12.13 -0.24 -9.06
CA ARG A 99 -13.05 0.75 -9.60
C ARG A 99 -14.30 0.91 -8.74
N ALA A 100 -14.86 -0.20 -8.23
CA ALA A 100 -16.06 -0.19 -7.41
C ALA A 100 -15.88 0.60 -6.10
N HIS A 101 -14.72 0.47 -5.43
CA HIS A 101 -14.43 1.26 -4.24
C HIS A 101 -14.15 2.72 -4.60
N ALA A 102 -13.40 2.97 -5.67
CA ALA A 102 -13.07 4.31 -6.12
C ALA A 102 -14.32 5.13 -6.52
N GLU A 103 -15.31 4.52 -7.17
CA GLU A 103 -16.60 5.15 -7.48
C GLU A 103 -17.41 5.55 -6.22
N ASN A 104 -17.02 5.03 -5.06
CA ASN A 104 -17.65 5.30 -3.76
C ASN A 104 -16.77 6.19 -2.84
N SER A 105 -15.70 6.82 -3.31
CA SER A 105 -14.83 7.71 -2.51
C SER A 105 -15.36 9.15 -2.31
N GLY A 106 -16.67 9.32 -2.08
CA GLY A 106 -17.28 10.61 -1.75
C GLY A 106 -17.02 11.71 -2.79
N ASP A 107 -16.50 12.86 -2.36
CA ASP A 107 -16.14 13.97 -3.25
C ASP A 107 -15.01 13.62 -4.23
N ASN A 108 -14.15 12.65 -3.88
CA ASN A 108 -13.11 12.09 -4.75
C ASN A 108 -13.58 10.84 -5.51
N ALA A 109 -14.89 10.60 -5.62
CA ALA A 109 -15.39 9.43 -6.35
C ALA A 109 -14.89 9.40 -7.80
N TYR A 110 -14.39 8.24 -8.23
CA TYR A 110 -13.98 8.02 -9.60
C TYR A 110 -15.16 8.20 -10.56
N ARG A 111 -15.01 9.08 -11.54
CA ARG A 111 -15.95 9.27 -12.65
C ARG A 111 -15.15 9.52 -13.92
N PRO A 112 -15.50 8.92 -15.07
CA PRO A 112 -14.73 9.08 -16.32
C PRO A 112 -14.57 10.53 -16.78
N ASP A 113 -15.49 11.41 -16.39
CA ASP A 113 -15.56 12.81 -16.78
C ASP A 113 -15.18 13.79 -15.66
N ALA A 114 -14.71 13.30 -14.51
CA ALA A 114 -14.31 14.13 -13.38
C ALA A 114 -12.83 13.96 -13.02
N ARG A 115 -12.29 14.94 -12.29
CA ARG A 115 -10.96 14.82 -11.70
C ARG A 115 -11.01 13.78 -10.59
N PHE A 116 -10.09 12.82 -10.65
CA PHE A 116 -9.86 11.81 -9.61
C PHE A 116 -8.45 11.99 -9.07
N SER A 117 -8.31 12.13 -7.75
CA SER A 117 -7.01 12.15 -7.07
C SER A 117 -6.65 10.75 -6.63
N VAL A 118 -5.57 10.23 -7.21
CA VAL A 118 -5.01 8.92 -6.88
C VAL A 118 -4.48 8.87 -5.45
N ASP A 119 -3.93 9.97 -4.95
CA ASP A 119 -3.38 10.08 -3.59
C ASP A 119 -4.51 10.08 -2.55
N LEU A 120 -5.55 10.90 -2.77
CA LEU A 120 -6.70 10.92 -1.85
C LEU A 120 -7.37 9.54 -1.76
N PHE A 121 -7.50 8.83 -2.89
CA PHE A 121 -8.03 7.46 -2.86
C PHE A 121 -7.13 6.48 -2.09
N LEU A 122 -5.81 6.62 -2.18
CA LEU A 122 -4.88 5.84 -1.35
C LEU A 122 -5.09 6.15 0.14
N TYR A 123 -5.30 7.42 0.50
CA TYR A 123 -5.52 7.82 1.88
C TYR A 123 -6.88 7.38 2.43
N ASP A 124 -7.92 7.34 1.59
CA ASP A 124 -9.22 6.74 1.92
C ASP A 124 -9.06 5.24 2.25
N ARG A 125 -8.27 4.52 1.44
CA ARG A 125 -7.96 3.10 1.68
C ARG A 125 -7.18 2.91 2.98
N CYS A 126 -6.27 3.83 3.31
CA CYS A 126 -5.60 3.82 4.61
C CYS A 126 -6.58 4.02 5.77
N CYS A 127 -7.56 4.92 5.62
CA CYS A 127 -8.63 5.12 6.60
C CYS A 127 -9.44 3.83 6.83
N VAL A 128 -9.76 3.08 5.77
CA VAL A 128 -10.43 1.77 5.90
C VAL A 128 -9.62 0.82 6.77
N VAL A 129 -8.33 0.65 6.48
CA VAL A 129 -7.46 -0.25 7.26
C VAL A 129 -7.31 0.24 8.71
N ALA A 130 -7.18 1.55 8.92
CA ALA A 130 -7.01 2.16 10.24
C ALA A 130 -8.24 1.97 11.16
N ASN A 131 -9.44 1.85 10.59
CA ASN A 131 -10.67 1.51 11.31
C ASN A 131 -10.77 0.02 11.72
N GLY A 132 -9.74 -0.76 11.39
CA GLY A 132 -9.56 -2.12 11.87
C GLY A 132 -10.28 -3.19 11.05
N ARG A 133 -10.10 -4.42 11.52
CA ARG A 133 -10.42 -5.64 10.75
C ARG A 133 -11.87 -5.71 10.28
N GLN A 134 -12.82 -5.48 11.19
CA GLN A 134 -14.24 -5.64 10.87
C GLN A 134 -14.66 -4.64 9.79
N PHE A 135 -14.25 -3.38 9.93
CA PHE A 135 -14.60 -2.35 8.95
C PHE A 135 -13.94 -2.63 7.58
N PHE A 136 -12.69 -3.08 7.58
CA PHE A 136 -12.03 -3.54 6.36
C PHE A 136 -12.81 -4.67 5.67
N GLU A 137 -13.20 -5.71 6.41
CA GLU A 137 -13.97 -6.85 5.88
C GLU A 137 -15.34 -6.41 5.34
N ASP A 138 -16.01 -5.48 6.03
CA ASP A 138 -17.29 -4.92 5.61
C ASP A 138 -17.16 -4.13 4.30
N VAL A 139 -16.13 -3.27 4.16
CA VAL A 139 -15.88 -2.49 2.93
C VAL A 139 -15.53 -3.40 1.76
N ILE A 140 -14.73 -4.45 1.97
CA ILE A 140 -14.43 -5.45 0.93
C ILE A 140 -15.70 -6.13 0.44
N ALA A 141 -16.66 -6.39 1.33
CA ALA A 141 -17.93 -7.01 0.97
C ALA A 141 -18.92 -6.04 0.31
N ASP A 142 -18.86 -4.76 0.67
CA ASP A 142 -19.73 -3.70 0.17
C ASP A 142 -18.96 -2.39 -0.08
N PRO A 143 -18.55 -2.12 -1.34
CA PRO A 143 -17.81 -0.91 -1.69
C PRO A 143 -18.53 0.41 -1.36
N THR A 144 -19.85 0.38 -1.17
CA THR A 144 -20.61 1.59 -0.82
C THR A 144 -20.26 2.12 0.57
N LEU A 145 -19.70 1.26 1.43
CA LEU A 145 -19.23 1.57 2.77
C LEU A 145 -17.88 2.31 2.80
N MET A 146 -17.25 2.56 1.65
CA MET A 146 -16.04 3.38 1.58
C MET A 146 -16.23 4.70 2.37
N PRO A 147 -15.24 5.12 3.18
CA PRO A 147 -15.31 6.37 3.91
C PRO A 147 -15.55 7.53 2.95
N LYS A 148 -16.36 8.49 3.41
CA LYS A 148 -16.70 9.71 2.67
C LYS A 148 -16.06 10.86 3.43
N ASP A 149 -15.22 11.64 2.75
CA ASP A 149 -14.56 12.82 3.32
C ASP A 149 -13.70 12.53 4.56
N MET A 150 -13.15 11.31 4.64
CA MET A 150 -12.24 10.86 5.70
C MET A 150 -11.06 10.10 5.11
N SER A 151 -9.86 10.46 5.53
CA SER A 151 -8.59 9.91 5.03
C SER A 151 -7.61 9.69 6.19
N PHE A 152 -6.67 8.77 6.06
CA PHE A 152 -5.63 8.56 7.08
C PHE A 152 -4.27 8.21 6.46
N GLU A 153 -3.67 9.18 5.77
CA GLU A 153 -2.32 9.09 5.17
C GLU A 153 -1.22 8.60 6.13
N PRO A 154 -1.16 9.01 7.43
CA PRO A 154 -0.06 8.66 8.32
C PRO A 154 0.25 7.16 8.43
N LEU A 155 -0.74 6.30 8.18
CA LEU A 155 -0.58 4.85 8.19
C LEU A 155 0.49 4.35 7.21
N LEU A 156 0.73 5.05 6.09
CA LEU A 156 1.74 4.67 5.10
C LEU A 156 3.17 4.69 5.67
N TYR A 157 3.42 5.52 6.69
CA TYR A 157 4.77 5.79 7.19
C TYR A 157 5.14 4.97 8.42
N VAL A 158 4.19 4.30 9.07
CA VAL A 158 4.44 3.66 10.38
C VAL A 158 5.53 2.59 10.33
N ALA A 159 5.66 1.88 9.21
CA ALA A 159 6.70 0.87 9.01
C ALA A 159 8.09 1.50 8.79
N SER A 160 8.18 2.53 7.95
CA SER A 160 9.44 3.25 7.70
C SER A 160 9.93 3.97 8.95
N ASP A 161 9.03 4.58 9.70
CA ASP A 161 9.34 5.29 10.95
C ASP A 161 9.82 4.33 12.03
N ALA A 162 9.16 3.18 12.16
CA ALA A 162 9.58 2.13 13.09
C ALA A 162 10.94 1.54 12.70
N TYR A 163 11.17 1.32 11.41
CA TYR A 163 12.46 0.86 10.89
C TYR A 163 13.58 1.87 11.18
N GLN A 164 13.34 3.15 10.91
CA GLN A 164 14.29 4.22 11.17
C GLN A 164 14.57 4.36 12.66
N ARG A 165 13.54 4.32 13.51
CA ARG A 165 13.69 4.34 14.96
C ARG A 165 14.53 3.17 15.46
N LYS A 166 14.31 1.97 14.94
CA LYS A 166 15.02 0.75 15.35
C LYS A 166 16.49 0.74 14.90
N THR A 167 16.74 1.14 13.66
CA THR A 167 18.04 0.92 13.00
C THR A 167 18.91 2.17 12.91
N GLY A 168 18.31 3.35 13.12
CA GLY A 168 18.92 4.65 12.85
C GLY A 168 19.08 4.98 11.37
N LYS A 169 18.45 4.23 10.46
CA LYS A 169 18.61 4.35 8.99
C LYS A 169 17.25 4.42 8.29
N PRO A 170 17.13 5.17 7.18
CA PRO A 170 15.92 5.14 6.36
C PRO A 170 15.68 3.75 5.75
N MET A 171 14.42 3.43 5.48
CA MET A 171 13.97 2.18 4.88
C MET A 171 14.01 2.27 3.34
N GLU A 172 15.20 2.36 2.75
CA GLU A 172 15.35 2.61 1.30
C GLU A 172 15.28 1.33 0.44
N ASP A 173 15.77 0.20 0.98
CA ASP A 173 16.01 -1.02 0.21
C ASP A 173 14.87 -2.06 0.30
N TYR A 174 13.72 -1.70 0.89
CA TYR A 174 12.61 -2.63 1.06
C TYR A 174 11.38 -2.15 0.30
N LEU A 175 10.87 -3.03 -0.56
CA LEU A 175 9.63 -2.82 -1.27
C LEU A 175 8.55 -3.77 -0.75
N PRO A 176 7.32 -3.26 -0.54
CA PRO A 176 6.20 -4.09 -0.12
C PRO A 176 5.92 -5.21 -1.13
N ALA A 177 5.34 -6.31 -0.64
CA ALA A 177 4.92 -7.43 -1.46
C ALA A 177 3.88 -7.06 -2.55
N TYR A 178 3.05 -6.03 -2.31
CA TYR A 178 2.06 -5.52 -3.25
C TYR A 178 2.33 -4.05 -3.55
N ASN A 179 2.17 -3.65 -4.81
CA ASN A 179 2.18 -2.24 -5.16
C ASN A 179 0.83 -1.63 -4.74
N TYR A 180 0.79 -0.83 -3.69
CA TYR A 180 -0.46 -0.25 -3.18
C TYR A 180 -0.85 1.05 -3.91
N GLU A 181 -0.01 1.56 -4.82
CA GLU A 181 -0.33 2.74 -5.63
C GLU A 181 -1.62 2.52 -6.42
N THR A 182 -2.44 3.56 -6.53
CA THR A 182 -3.75 3.48 -7.21
C THR A 182 -3.59 3.02 -8.66
N PHE A 183 -4.50 2.15 -9.13
CA PHE A 183 -4.48 1.43 -10.42
C PHE A 183 -3.50 0.25 -10.52
N SER A 184 -2.79 -0.10 -9.45
CA SER A 184 -1.86 -1.24 -9.46
C SER A 184 -2.58 -2.59 -9.48
N ASN A 185 -3.79 -2.66 -8.93
CA ASN A 185 -4.63 -3.85 -9.02
C ASN A 185 -5.39 -3.87 -10.36
N VAL A 186 -4.68 -4.17 -11.44
CA VAL A 186 -5.20 -4.13 -12.81
C VAL A 186 -6.54 -4.88 -12.94
N GLU A 187 -6.64 -6.08 -12.34
CA GLU A 187 -7.89 -6.88 -12.34
C GLU A 187 -9.05 -6.18 -11.62
N GLY A 188 -8.77 -5.45 -10.54
CA GLY A 188 -9.75 -4.65 -9.79
C GLY A 188 -10.30 -3.44 -10.56
N TRP A 189 -9.67 -3.06 -11.68
CA TRP A 189 -10.05 -1.92 -12.49
C TRP A 189 -10.63 -2.30 -13.86
N GLU A 190 -10.72 -3.59 -14.19
CA GLU A 190 -11.40 -4.06 -15.41
C GLU A 190 -12.90 -3.74 -15.35
N GLU A 191 -13.48 -3.33 -16.50
CA GLU A 191 -14.92 -3.09 -16.59
C GLU A 191 -15.67 -4.43 -16.49
N THR A 192 -16.69 -4.48 -15.63
CA THR A 192 -17.61 -5.64 -15.52
C THR A 192 -18.81 -5.51 -16.44
#